data_AF-H1YBG8-F1
#
_entry.id   AF-H1YBG8-F1
#
_cell.length_a   1.000
_cell.length_b   1.000
_cell.length_c   1.000
_cell.angle_alpha   90.00
_cell.angle_beta   90.00
_cell.angle_gamma   90.00
#
_symmetry.space_group_name_H-M   'P 1'
#
loop_
_entity.id
_entity.type
_entity.pdbx_description
1 polymer ?
#
loop_
_entity_poly.entity_id
_entity_poly.type
_entity_poly.pdbx_seq_one_letter_code
_entity_poly.pdbx_strand_id
1 'polypeptide(L)'
;MSLIINFLRGLFGNNPKGAAKSTTNDYMQRWEEDRRKSIKATEQRLGNWIIALVNQKGSLPFSWESGNDEAFLTFTDFTEAEEDNFMDLEQYIINKLDIPDAGEFEMTGSGTIYITGNSVRVKYSSTIKGVIDYDEETDQEIYSEEEQDSGDELLFSI
;
A
#
# COMPACT_ATOMS: atom_id res chain seq x y z
N MET A 1 -9.53 -3.19 -9.01
CA MET A 1 -10.47 -3.83 -8.07
C MET A 1 -9.59 -4.32 -6.95
N SER A 2 -9.62 -3.69 -5.78
CA SER A 2 -8.64 -3.92 -4.70
C SER A 2 -8.76 -5.35 -4.18
N LEU A 3 -7.67 -6.11 -4.24
CA LEU A 3 -7.59 -7.52 -3.83
C LEU A 3 -7.85 -7.69 -2.32
N ILE A 4 -7.52 -6.67 -1.53
CA ILE A 4 -7.66 -6.64 -0.06
C ILE A 4 -9.13 -6.70 0.38
N ILE A 5 -10.07 -6.20 -0.44
CA ILE A 5 -11.51 -6.29 -0.15
C ILE A 5 -11.99 -7.75 -0.10
N ASN A 6 -11.36 -8.65 -0.86
CA ASN A 6 -11.71 -10.08 -0.84
C ASN A 6 -11.13 -10.79 0.38
N PHE A 7 -9.93 -10.40 0.83
CA PHE A 7 -9.29 -10.92 2.04
C PHE A 7 -10.11 -10.58 3.31
N LEU A 8 -10.52 -9.32 3.46
CA LEU A 8 -11.33 -8.88 4.61
C LEU A 8 -12.71 -9.56 4.66
N ARG A 9 -13.30 -9.93 3.51
CA ARG A 9 -14.57 -10.68 3.47
C ARG A 9 -14.43 -12.14 3.87
N GLY A 10 -13.24 -12.72 3.75
CA GLY A 10 -12.95 -14.09 4.19
C GLY A 10 -12.83 -14.20 5.71
N LEU A 11 -12.22 -13.20 6.35
CA LEU A 11 -11.94 -13.20 7.79
C LEU A 11 -13.15 -12.82 8.65
N PHE A 12 -14.03 -11.94 8.18
CA PHE A 12 -15.21 -11.50 8.94
C PHE A 12 -16.49 -12.16 8.40
N GLY A 13 -16.75 -13.38 8.88
CA GLY A 13 -17.79 -14.29 8.41
C GLY A 13 -19.20 -13.70 8.18
N ASN A 14 -19.83 -14.22 7.13
CA ASN A 14 -21.24 -14.05 6.78
C ASN A 14 -22.17 -14.39 7.96
N ASN A 15 -22.77 -13.37 8.58
CA ASN A 15 -23.94 -13.55 9.44
C ASN A 15 -25.09 -12.65 8.94
N PRO A 16 -26.01 -13.17 8.09
CA PRO A 16 -27.10 -12.36 7.56
C PRO A 16 -28.34 -12.52 8.43
N LYS A 17 -28.45 -11.79 9.55
CA LYS A 17 -29.77 -11.56 10.19
C LYS A 17 -29.85 -10.16 10.83
N GLY A 18 -30.56 -9.25 10.14
CA GLY A 18 -31.04 -7.99 10.69
C GLY A 18 -30.40 -6.74 10.10
N ALA A 19 -30.60 -6.48 8.80
CA ALA A 19 -30.08 -5.28 8.15
C ALA A 19 -30.86 -4.02 8.61
N ALA A 20 -30.38 -3.39 9.68
CA ALA A 20 -30.47 -1.93 9.78
C ALA A 20 -29.71 -1.35 8.57
N LYS A 21 -30.27 -0.33 7.90
CA LYS A 21 -29.62 0.33 6.76
C LYS A 21 -28.24 0.84 7.22
N SER A 22 -27.21 0.14 6.75
CA SER A 22 -25.83 0.22 7.22
C SER A 22 -25.21 1.58 6.93
N THR A 23 -24.91 2.35 7.99
CA THR A 23 -24.08 3.56 7.98
C THR A 23 -22.64 3.31 7.51
N THR A 24 -22.22 2.05 7.44
CA THR A 24 -20.88 1.61 7.01
C THR A 24 -20.57 1.95 5.55
N ASN A 25 -21.58 2.05 4.69
CA ASN A 25 -21.37 2.31 3.26
C ASN A 25 -20.91 3.75 3.00
N ASP A 26 -21.45 4.72 3.75
CA ASP A 26 -21.15 6.14 3.57
C ASP A 26 -19.73 6.49 4.06
N TYR A 27 -19.25 5.85 5.13
CA TYR A 27 -17.90 6.06 5.64
C TYR A 27 -16.84 5.54 4.67
N MET A 28 -17.00 4.27 4.22
CA MET A 28 -16.07 3.67 3.26
C MET A 28 -16.04 4.42 1.93
N GLN A 29 -17.19 4.89 1.47
CA GLN A 29 -17.25 5.69 0.25
C GLN A 29 -16.51 7.02 0.39
N ARG A 30 -16.70 7.74 1.52
CA ARG A 30 -15.99 9.00 1.78
C ARG A 30 -14.49 8.79 1.87
N TRP A 31 -14.06 7.74 2.59
CA TRP A 31 -12.65 7.39 2.70
C TRP A 31 -12.02 7.12 1.33
N GLU A 32 -12.69 6.34 0.47
CA GLU A 32 -12.20 6.10 -0.90
C GLU A 32 -12.19 7.38 -1.76
N GLU A 33 -13.18 8.26 -1.60
CA GLU A 33 -13.19 9.55 -2.29
C GLU A 33 -12.00 10.43 -1.86
N ASP A 34 -11.70 10.47 -0.57
CA ASP A 34 -10.58 11.25 -0.03
C ASP A 34 -9.23 10.65 -0.42
N ARG A 35 -9.10 9.32 -0.40
CA ARG A 35 -7.93 8.61 -0.93
C ARG A 35 -7.67 8.95 -2.39
N ARG A 36 -8.71 8.90 -3.23
CA ARG A 36 -8.60 9.27 -4.66
C ARG A 36 -8.22 10.73 -4.87
N LYS A 37 -8.74 11.65 -4.06
CA LYS A 37 -8.34 13.07 -4.10
C LYS A 37 -6.87 13.23 -3.72
N SER A 38 -6.43 12.59 -2.65
CA SER A 38 -5.04 12.61 -2.19
C SER A 38 -4.08 12.11 -3.27
N ILE A 39 -4.36 10.92 -3.83
CA ILE A 39 -3.62 10.34 -4.95
C ILE A 39 -3.45 11.32 -6.11
N LYS A 40 -4.56 11.94 -6.55
CA LYS A 40 -4.54 12.87 -7.68
C LYS A 40 -3.78 14.16 -7.36
N ALA A 41 -3.93 14.68 -6.14
CA ALA A 41 -3.22 15.88 -5.71
C ALA A 41 -1.71 15.63 -5.67
N THR A 42 -1.28 14.47 -5.18
CA THR A 42 0.14 14.10 -5.14
C THR A 42 0.69 13.85 -6.55
N GLU A 43 -0.07 13.21 -7.45
CA GLU A 43 0.33 13.07 -8.87
C GLU A 43 0.59 14.42 -9.54
N GLN A 44 -0.27 15.40 -9.31
CA GLN A 44 -0.11 16.75 -9.88
C GLN A 44 1.14 17.46 -9.35
N ARG A 45 1.51 17.20 -8.10
CA ARG A 45 2.61 17.86 -7.42
C ARG A 45 3.95 17.19 -7.69
N LEU A 46 4.00 15.86 -7.59
CA LEU A 46 5.24 15.08 -7.71
C LEU A 46 5.48 14.51 -9.10
N GLY A 47 4.48 14.48 -9.99
CA GLY A 47 4.57 13.75 -11.26
C GLY A 47 5.81 14.10 -12.08
N ASN A 48 6.09 15.39 -12.26
CA ASN A 48 7.29 15.85 -12.99
C ASN A 48 8.59 15.48 -12.28
N TRP A 49 8.61 15.51 -10.95
CA TRP A 49 9.79 15.14 -10.16
C TRP A 49 10.06 13.63 -10.25
N ILE A 50 9.03 12.78 -10.11
CA ILE A 50 9.13 11.33 -10.29
C ILE A 50 9.64 11.01 -11.70
N ILE A 51 9.08 11.66 -12.73
CA ILE A 51 9.53 11.46 -14.12
C ILE A 51 11.01 11.83 -14.27
N ALA A 52 11.44 12.97 -13.73
CA ALA A 52 12.83 13.41 -13.81
C ALA A 52 13.77 12.44 -13.10
N LEU A 53 13.42 12.02 -11.88
CA LEU A 53 14.22 11.11 -11.06
C LEU A 53 14.35 9.72 -11.71
N VAL A 54 13.24 9.16 -12.19
CA VAL A 54 13.24 7.85 -12.87
C VAL A 54 14.00 7.93 -14.20
N ASN A 55 13.89 9.02 -14.97
CA ASN A 55 14.70 9.19 -16.19
C ASN A 55 16.20 9.30 -15.88
N GLN A 56 16.57 9.92 -14.75
CA GLN A 56 17.96 10.04 -14.33
C GLN A 56 18.55 8.70 -13.86
N LYS A 57 17.77 7.91 -13.11
CA LYS A 57 18.23 6.69 -12.44
C LYS A 57 17.91 5.40 -13.21
N GLY A 58 17.01 5.48 -14.19
CA GLY A 58 16.42 4.35 -14.91
C GLY A 58 15.20 3.76 -14.18
N SER A 59 15.28 3.64 -12.85
CA SER A 59 14.19 3.15 -11.99
C SER A 59 14.40 3.61 -10.56
N LEU A 60 13.35 3.58 -9.75
CA LEU A 60 13.40 3.89 -8.33
C LEU A 60 12.91 2.69 -7.50
N PRO A 61 13.82 1.89 -6.92
CA PRO A 61 13.47 0.76 -6.07
C PRO A 61 13.07 1.22 -4.66
N PHE A 62 12.17 0.47 -4.03
CA PHE A 62 11.73 0.70 -2.66
C PHE A 62 11.32 -0.61 -1.98
N SER A 63 11.25 -0.58 -0.65
CA SER A 63 10.72 -1.66 0.19
C SER A 63 9.74 -1.09 1.20
N TRP A 64 8.89 -1.94 1.77
CA TRP A 64 8.01 -1.55 2.88
C TRP A 64 7.82 -2.66 3.90
N GLU A 65 7.48 -2.23 5.11
CA GLU A 65 7.06 -3.04 6.23
C GLU A 65 5.88 -2.32 6.89
N SER A 66 4.75 -3.01 7.09
CA SER A 66 3.55 -2.40 7.65
C SER A 66 2.69 -3.40 8.44
N GLY A 67 1.65 -2.89 9.12
CA GLY A 67 0.66 -3.68 9.85
C GLY A 67 0.88 -3.83 11.34
N ASN A 68 2.08 -3.52 11.84
CA ASN A 68 2.34 -3.40 13.27
C ASN A 68 1.84 -2.03 13.78
N ASP A 69 2.75 -1.17 14.22
CA ASP A 69 2.39 0.13 14.80
C ASP A 69 2.29 1.24 13.75
N GLU A 70 2.93 1.07 12.58
CA GLU A 70 3.02 2.04 11.49
C GLU A 70 3.30 1.32 10.15
N ALA A 71 3.19 2.05 9.04
CA ALA A 71 3.62 1.61 7.71
C ALA A 71 4.87 2.40 7.29
N PHE A 72 5.99 1.70 7.12
CA PHE A 72 7.26 2.27 6.70
C PHE A 72 7.56 1.90 5.26
N LEU A 73 7.85 2.91 4.44
CA LEU A 73 8.30 2.72 3.07
C LEU A 73 9.67 3.35 2.91
N THR A 74 10.62 2.63 2.31
CA THR A 74 12.04 3.04 2.26
C THR A 74 12.54 3.06 0.84
N PHE A 75 13.12 4.19 0.44
CA PHE A 75 13.79 4.38 -0.84
C PHE A 75 15.31 4.32 -0.67
N THR A 76 16.01 3.50 -1.46
CA THR A 76 17.48 3.40 -1.39
C THR A 76 18.18 4.66 -1.88
N ASP A 77 17.52 5.43 -2.74
CA ASP A 77 18.04 6.68 -3.32
C ASP A 77 17.62 7.93 -2.54
N PHE A 78 17.12 7.76 -1.30
CA PHE A 78 16.72 8.87 -0.44
C PHE A 78 17.87 9.87 -0.26
N THR A 79 17.53 11.16 -0.33
CA THR A 79 18.45 12.25 0.05
C THR A 79 17.71 13.26 0.92
N GLU A 80 18.38 13.77 1.95
CA GLU A 80 17.79 14.78 2.87
C GLU A 80 17.32 16.05 2.13
N ALA A 81 17.96 16.40 1.01
CA ALA A 81 17.57 17.56 0.21
C ALA A 81 16.20 17.40 -0.47
N GLU A 82 15.70 16.18 -0.61
CA GLU A 82 14.44 15.83 -1.26
C GLU A 82 13.48 15.13 -0.29
N GLU A 83 13.73 15.22 1.02
CA GLU A 83 12.99 14.50 2.07
C GLU A 83 11.47 14.69 1.95
N ASP A 84 11.00 15.93 1.81
CA ASP A 84 9.57 16.24 1.64
C ASP A 84 8.96 15.47 0.46
N ASN A 85 9.66 15.44 -0.70
CA ASN A 85 9.18 14.74 -1.89
C ASN A 85 9.14 13.23 -1.68
N PHE A 86 10.10 12.68 -0.93
CA PHE A 86 10.12 11.26 -0.59
C PHE A 86 8.99 10.90 0.38
N MET A 87 8.77 11.67 1.45
CA MET A 87 7.65 11.44 2.38
C MET A 87 6.30 11.45 1.66
N ASP A 88 6.12 12.38 0.74
CA ASP A 88 4.90 12.46 -0.06
C ASP A 88 4.75 11.31 -1.06
N LEU A 89 5.88 10.83 -1.60
CA LEU A 89 5.92 9.65 -2.46
C LEU A 89 5.61 8.38 -1.66
N GLU A 90 6.10 8.24 -0.43
CA GLU A 90 5.79 7.13 0.48
C GLU A 90 4.27 7.04 0.68
N GLN A 91 3.65 8.13 1.11
CA GLN A 91 2.20 8.18 1.32
C GLN A 91 1.42 7.92 0.02
N TYR A 92 1.94 8.36 -1.13
CA TYR A 92 1.35 8.09 -2.43
C TYR A 92 1.38 6.59 -2.77
N ILE A 93 2.51 5.92 -2.57
CA ILE A 93 2.66 4.50 -2.86
C ILE A 93 1.81 3.65 -1.89
N ILE A 94 1.79 3.99 -0.60
CA ILE A 94 0.90 3.35 0.40
C ILE A 94 -0.53 3.40 -0.09
N ASN A 95 -1.00 4.60 -0.46
CA ASN A 95 -2.35 4.78 -0.97
C ASN A 95 -2.59 4.08 -2.31
N LYS A 96 -1.59 3.90 -3.18
CA LYS A 96 -1.77 3.27 -4.50
C LYS A 96 -1.81 1.77 -4.45
N LEU A 97 -0.98 1.17 -3.60
CA LEU A 97 -0.82 -0.28 -3.47
C LEU A 97 -1.70 -0.86 -2.35
N ASP A 98 -2.54 -0.03 -1.73
CA ASP A 98 -3.36 -0.41 -0.58
C ASP A 98 -2.51 -1.03 0.56
N ILE A 99 -1.31 -0.49 0.81
CA ILE A 99 -0.44 -1.00 1.89
C ILE A 99 -1.14 -0.74 3.23
N PRO A 100 -1.28 -1.75 4.10
CA PRO A 100 -2.06 -1.63 5.33
C PRO A 100 -1.39 -0.68 6.32
N ASP A 101 -2.22 -0.03 7.14
CA ASP A 101 -1.79 0.96 8.14
C ASP A 101 -1.61 0.30 9.53
N ALA A 102 -1.29 1.10 10.54
CA ALA A 102 -1.15 0.70 11.93
C ALA A 102 -2.37 -0.10 12.45
N GLY A 103 -2.09 -1.24 13.11
CA GLY A 103 -3.11 -2.09 13.72
C GLY A 103 -3.94 -2.93 12.74
N GLU A 104 -3.51 -3.00 11.47
CA GLU A 104 -4.04 -3.94 10.48
C GLU A 104 -3.21 -5.23 10.45
N PHE A 105 -3.17 -5.95 9.33
CA PHE A 105 -2.36 -7.16 9.17
C PHE A 105 -0.94 -6.81 8.71
N GLU A 106 0.02 -7.63 9.11
CA GLU A 106 1.41 -7.44 8.73
C GLU A 106 1.60 -7.61 7.21
N MET A 107 2.34 -6.70 6.58
CA MET A 107 2.68 -6.79 5.17
C MET A 107 4.11 -6.32 4.95
N THR A 108 4.90 -7.14 4.28
CA THR A 108 6.26 -6.78 3.87
C THR A 108 6.40 -6.94 2.37
N GLY A 109 7.12 -6.04 1.72
CA GLY A 109 7.25 -6.10 0.28
C GLY A 109 8.31 -5.20 -0.29
N SER A 110 8.43 -5.28 -1.61
CA SER A 110 9.31 -4.41 -2.38
C SER A 110 8.73 -4.11 -3.75
N GLY A 111 9.15 -2.99 -4.29
CA GLY A 111 8.71 -2.54 -5.58
C GLY A 111 9.74 -1.71 -6.31
N THR A 112 9.43 -1.40 -7.55
CA THR A 112 10.26 -0.57 -8.41
C THR A 112 9.36 0.30 -9.26
N ILE A 113 9.57 1.62 -9.19
CA ILE A 113 8.93 2.59 -10.06
C ILE A 113 9.78 2.74 -11.32
N TYR A 114 9.14 2.69 -12.48
CA TYR A 114 9.80 2.81 -13.78
C TYR A 114 8.90 3.50 -14.81
N ILE A 115 9.53 3.98 -15.87
CA ILE A 115 8.84 4.53 -17.03
C ILE A 115 8.82 3.49 -18.14
N THR A 116 7.65 3.28 -18.74
CA THR A 116 7.51 2.50 -19.97
C THR A 116 6.50 3.19 -20.89
N GLY A 117 6.94 3.44 -22.13
CA GLY A 117 6.18 4.23 -23.09
C GLY A 117 5.81 5.61 -22.53
N ASN A 118 4.51 5.88 -22.45
CA ASN A 118 3.95 7.15 -21.96
C ASN A 118 3.34 7.02 -20.55
N SER A 119 3.90 6.14 -19.72
CA SER A 119 3.37 5.85 -18.39
C SER A 119 4.46 5.64 -17.36
N VAL A 120 4.19 6.12 -16.15
CA VAL A 120 4.93 5.78 -14.93
C VAL A 120 4.19 4.63 -14.25
N ARG A 121 4.90 3.55 -13.96
CA ARG A 121 4.35 2.30 -13.43
C ARG A 121 5.13 1.83 -12.23
N VAL A 122 4.53 0.95 -11.45
CA VAL A 122 5.16 0.28 -10.32
C VAL A 122 5.00 -1.22 -10.46
N LYS A 123 6.12 -1.94 -10.40
CA LYS A 123 6.13 -3.40 -10.30
C LYS A 123 6.47 -3.77 -8.88
N TYR A 124 5.69 -4.65 -8.26
CA TYR A 124 5.83 -4.94 -6.84
C TYR A 124 5.56 -6.41 -6.50
N SER A 125 6.03 -6.82 -5.33
CA SER A 125 5.75 -8.11 -4.71
C SER A 125 5.80 -7.99 -3.19
N SER A 126 4.92 -8.72 -2.50
CA SER A 126 4.76 -8.68 -1.06
C SER A 126 4.26 -9.98 -0.47
N THR A 127 4.51 -10.13 0.82
CA THR A 127 3.94 -11.17 1.68
C THR A 127 3.03 -10.49 2.71
N ILE A 128 1.78 -10.91 2.73
CA ILE A 128 0.77 -10.55 3.73
C ILE A 128 0.76 -11.64 4.79
N LYS A 129 0.85 -11.25 6.07
CA LYS A 129 0.74 -12.13 7.24
C LYS A 129 -0.56 -11.79 7.96
N GLY A 130 -1.56 -12.65 7.77
CA GLY A 130 -2.96 -12.36 8.15
C GLY A 130 -3.29 -12.59 9.63
N VAL A 131 -2.95 -13.77 10.14
CA VAL A 131 -3.16 -14.16 11.54
C VAL A 131 -1.87 -14.80 12.03
N ILE A 132 -1.34 -14.29 13.13
CA ILE A 132 -0.17 -14.84 13.80
C ILE A 132 -0.61 -15.25 15.21
N ASP A 133 -0.51 -16.54 15.51
CA ASP A 133 -0.79 -17.08 16.85
C ASP A 133 0.52 -17.34 17.58
N TYR A 134 0.62 -16.89 18.83
CA TYR A 134 1.83 -17.01 19.64
C TYR A 134 1.56 -17.89 20.87
N ASP A 135 2.53 -18.71 21.21
CA ASP A 135 2.56 -19.46 22.46
C ASP A 135 2.75 -18.48 23.63
N GLU A 136 1.74 -18.31 24.48
CA GLU A 136 1.77 -17.34 25.59
C GLU A 136 2.90 -17.60 26.62
N GLU A 137 3.44 -18.83 26.70
CA GLU A 137 4.51 -19.17 27.64
C GLU A 137 5.91 -18.91 27.08
N THR A 138 6.09 -19.03 25.76
CA THR A 138 7.40 -19.00 25.10
C THR A 138 7.58 -17.86 24.10
N ASP A 139 6.52 -17.10 23.81
CA ASP A 139 6.48 -16.01 22.84
C ASP A 139 6.89 -16.48 21.41
N GLN A 140 6.64 -17.76 21.11
CA GLN A 140 6.96 -18.36 19.82
C GLN A 140 5.72 -18.47 18.93
N GLU A 141 5.89 -18.15 17.65
CA GLU A 141 4.84 -18.32 16.64
C GLU A 141 4.44 -19.81 16.50
N ILE A 142 3.16 -20.11 16.74
CA ILE A 142 2.56 -21.44 16.58
C ILE A 142 1.93 -21.59 15.18
N TYR A 143 1.39 -20.50 14.63
CA TYR A 143 0.68 -20.50 13.36
C TYR A 143 0.78 -19.16 12.65
N SER A 144 1.04 -19.19 11.35
CA SER A 144 0.89 -18.04 10.45
C SER A 144 0.19 -18.43 9.15
N GLU A 145 -0.70 -17.54 8.69
CA GLU A 145 -1.22 -17.54 7.33
C GLU A 145 -0.48 -16.48 6.50
N GLU A 146 0.28 -16.95 5.51
CA GLU A 146 0.97 -16.09 4.54
C GLU A 146 0.27 -16.12 3.18
N GLU A 147 0.01 -14.94 2.63
CA GLU A 147 -0.47 -14.76 1.25
C GLU A 147 0.56 -13.94 0.46
N GLN A 148 0.84 -14.33 -0.78
CA GLN A 148 1.69 -13.55 -1.68
C GLN A 148 0.85 -12.69 -2.61
N ASP A 149 1.19 -11.41 -2.70
CA ASP A 149 0.66 -10.49 -3.70
C ASP A 149 1.78 -9.95 -4.58
N SER A 150 1.49 -9.72 -5.87
CA SER A 150 2.43 -9.11 -6.80
C SER A 150 1.70 -8.52 -8.00
N GLY A 151 2.25 -7.43 -8.55
CA GLY A 151 1.58 -6.70 -9.62
C GLY A 151 2.49 -5.79 -10.44
N ASP A 152 1.91 -5.26 -11.52
CA ASP A 152 2.46 -4.21 -12.37
C ASP A 152 1.36 -3.17 -12.60
N GLU A 153 1.37 -2.14 -11.77
CA GLU A 153 0.29 -1.16 -11.67
C GLU A 153 0.66 0.18 -12.30
N LEU A 154 -0.35 0.83 -12.88
CA LEU A 154 -0.22 2.18 -13.42
C LEU A 154 -0.27 3.20 -12.28
N LEU A 155 0.80 3.99 -12.13
CA LEU A 155 0.77 5.15 -11.24
C LEU A 155 0.04 6.29 -11.95
N PHE A 156 0.58 6.79 -13.06
CA PHE A 156 -0.01 7.83 -13.89
C PHE A 156 0.55 7.83 -15.33
N SER A 157 -0.15 8.53 -16.23
CA SER A 157 0.30 8.75 -17.61
C SER A 157 1.06 10.07 -17.74
N ILE A 158 1.98 10.13 -18.70
CA ILE A 158 2.83 11.31 -19.02
C ILE A 158 2.11 12.25 -19.99
#